data_AF-A0A392SWV1-F1
#
_entry.id   AF-A0A392SWV1-F1
#
_cell.length_a   1.000
_cell.length_b   1.000
_cell.length_c   1.000
_cell.angle_alpha   90.00
_cell.angle_beta   90.00
_cell.angle_gamma   90.00
#
_symmetry.space_group_name_H-M   'P 1'
#
loop_
_entity.id
_entity.type
_entity.pdbx_description
1 polymer ?
#
loop_
_entity_poly.entity_id
_entity_poly.type
_entity_poly.pdbx_seq_one_letter_code
_entity_poly.pdbx_strand_id
1 'polypeptide(L)' 'MTFQPQPVQIVDRDVRKLRNSTIPVVKVIWEGSPDEEATWELELEMLR' A
#
# COMPACT_ATOMS: atom_id res chain seq x y z
N MET A 1 -18.17 -13.11 7.28
CA MET A 1 -16.75 -13.00 7.70
C MET A 1 -16.04 -12.18 6.64
N THR A 2 -15.77 -10.91 6.90
CA THR A 2 -14.94 -10.08 6.02
C THR A 2 -13.49 -10.40 6.36
N PHE A 3 -12.83 -11.19 5.52
CA PHE A 3 -11.39 -11.40 5.64
C PHE A 3 -10.73 -10.05 5.36
N GLN A 4 -10.17 -9.41 6.38
CA GLN A 4 -9.31 -8.24 6.21
C GLN A 4 -7.91 -8.80 6.08
N PRO A 5 -7.37 -8.91 4.85
CA PRO A 5 -6.00 -9.37 4.69
C PRO A 5 -5.09 -8.42 5.47
N GLN A 6 -4.13 -8.97 6.20
CA GLN A 6 -3.13 -8.17 6.90
C GLN A 6 -1.99 -7.85 5.94
N PRO A 7 -1.42 -6.64 6.00
CA PRO A 7 -0.26 -6.30 5.20
C PRO A 7 0.93 -7.12 5.69
N VAL A 8 1.46 -7.99 4.84
CA VAL A 8 2.58 -8.89 5.17
C VAL A 8 3.89 -8.11 5.09
N GLN A 9 4.07 -7.37 3.99
CA GLN A 9 5.33 -6.70 3.71
C GLN A 9 5.13 -5.50 2.79
N ILE A 10 5.85 -4.42 3.09
CA ILE A 10 6.02 -3.30 2.17
C ILE A 10 7.14 -3.67 1.19
N VAL A 11 6.80 -3.78 -0.08
CA VAL A 11 7.73 -4.14 -1.16
C VAL A 11 8.45 -2.92 -1.70
N ASP A 12 7.72 -1.80 -1.81
CA ASP A 12 8.24 -0.60 -2.44
C ASP A 12 7.62 0.65 -1.81
N ARG A 13 8.28 1.79 -1.94
CA ARG A 13 7.80 3.09 -1.49
C ARG A 13 8.07 4.09 -2.60
N ASP A 14 7.01 4.62 -3.18
CA ASP A 14 7.09 5.64 -4.22
C ASP A 14 6.46 6.94 -3.73
N VAL A 15 6.87 8.05 -4.33
CA VAL A 15 6.38 9.37 -3.94
C VAL A 15 5.84 10.07 -5.18
N ARG A 16 4.51 10.07 -5.30
CA ARG A 16 3.81 10.73 -6.40
C ARG A 16 3.80 12.24 -6.19
N LYS A 17 4.63 12.94 -6.96
CA LYS A 17 4.60 14.40 -7.06
C LYS A 17 3.47 14.83 -7.99
N LEU A 18 2.45 15.44 -7.41
CA LEU A 18 1.39 16.15 -8.11
C LEU A 18 1.77 17.63 -8.24
N ARG A 19 0.98 18.36 -9.04
CA ARG A 19 1.21 19.78 -9.38
C ARG A 19 1.30 20.72 -8.16
N ASN A 20 0.65 20.38 -7.05
CA ASN A 20 0.64 21.18 -5.82
C ASN A 20 0.85 20.36 -4.53
N SER A 21 1.09 19.06 -4.64
CA SER A 21 1.23 18.21 -3.46
C SER A 21 2.08 16.99 -3.77
N THR A 22 2.70 16.42 -2.75
CA THR A 22 3.51 15.22 -2.87
C THR A 22 2.90 14.16 -1.98
N ILE A 23 2.49 13.04 -2.57
CA ILE A 23 1.77 11.99 -1.86
C ILE A 23 2.68 10.74 -1.79
N PRO A 24 3.12 10.33 -0.59
CA PRO A 24 3.83 9.08 -0.42
C PRO A 24 2.87 7.91 -0.59
N VAL A 25 3.26 6.94 -1.42
CA VAL A 25 2.57 5.69 -1.67
C VAL A 25 3.49 4.52 -1.33
N VAL A 26 2.94 3.47 -0.75
CA VAL A 26 3.67 2.27 -0.38
C VAL A 26 3.02 1.09 -1.07
N LYS A 27 3.85 0.26 -1.71
CA LYS A 27 3.41 -0.99 -2.32
C LYS A 27 3.41 -2.07 -1.24
N VAL A 28 2.24 -2.62 -0.94
CA VAL A 28 2.05 -3.56 0.17
C VAL A 28 1.57 -4.90 -0.38
N ILE A 29 2.25 -5.98 0.00
CA ILE A 29 1.78 -7.35 -0.22
C ILE A 29 0.86 -7.75 0.91
N TRP A 30 -0.26 -8.35 0.53
CA TRP A 30 -1.31 -8.82 1.44
C TRP A 30 -1.22 -10.32 1.69
N GLU A 31 -1.51 -10.74 2.91
CA GLU A 31 -1.47 -12.16 3.29
C GLU A 31 -2.62 -12.92 2.64
N GLY A 32 -2.30 -14.01 1.96
CA GLY A 32 -3.29 -14.85 1.29
C GLY A 32 -3.67 -14.41 -0.13
N SER A 33 -3.01 -13.39 -0.68
CA SER A 33 -3.12 -13.07 -2.11
C SER A 33 -2.35 -14.11 -2.95
N PRO A 34 -3.03 -14.85 -3.86
CA PRO A 34 -2.42 -15.98 -4.58
C PRO A 34 -1.35 -15.58 -5.62
N ASP A 35 -1.28 -14.31 -6.03
CA ASP A 35 -0.49 -13.87 -7.19
C ASP A 35 0.42 -12.66 -6.89
N GLU A 36 1.09 -12.63 -5.72
CA GLU A 36 1.94 -11.49 -5.33
C GLU A 36 1.21 -10.13 -5.44
N GLU A 37 -0.11 -10.17 -5.19
CA GLU A 37 -0.99 -9.04 -5.49
C GLU A 37 -0.70 -7.92 -4.51
N ALA A 38 0.13 -7.00 -4.99
CA ALA A 38 0.66 -5.90 -4.23
C ALA A 38 -0.09 -4.64 -4.64
N THR A 39 -0.86 -4.08 -3.70
CA THR A 39 -1.59 -2.83 -3.95
C THR A 39 -0.72 -1.63 -3.58
N TRP A 40 -0.97 -0.51 -4.26
CA TRP A 40 -0.36 0.76 -3.94
C TRP A 40 -1.29 1.52 -2.99
N GLU A 41 -0.95 1.53 -1.72
CA GLU A 41 -1.69 2.24 -0.68
C GLU A 41 -1.01 3.59 -0.38
N LEU A 42 -1.79 4.59 0.02
CA LEU A 42 -1.20 5.86 0.46
C LEU A 42 -0.55 5.65 1.83
N GLU A 43 0.69 6.09 2.02
CA GLU A 43 1.35 6.06 3.34
C GLU A 43 0.56 6.91 4.36
N LEU A 44 -0.11 7.97 3.88
CA LEU A 44 -1.01 8.79 4.68
C LEU A 44 -2.21 8.03 5.25
N GLU A 45 -2.70 6.99 4.58
CA GLU A 45 -3.81 6.17 5.08
C GLU A 45 -3.35 5.12 6.10
N MET A 46 -2.07 4.72 6.04
CA MET A 46 -1.42 3.85 7.03
C MET A 46 -1.08 4.57 8.33
N LEU A 47 -0.95 5.91 8.33
CA LEU A 47 -0.53 6.71 9.48
C LEU A 47 -1.70 7.14 10.41
N ARG A 48 -2.88 6.50 10.29
CA ARG A 48 -4.10 6.86 11.04
C ARG A 48 -4.30 6.08 12.32
#